data_AF-B7LQY3-F1
#
_entry.id   AF-B7LQY3-F1
#
_cell.length_a   1.000
_cell.length_b   1.000
_cell.length_c   1.000
_cell.angle_alpha   90.00
_cell.angle_beta   90.00
_cell.angle_gamma   90.00
#
_symmetry.space_group_name_H-M   'P 1'
#
loop_
_entity.id
_entity.type
_entity.pdbx_description
1 polymer ?
#
loop_
_entity_poly.entity_id
_entity_poly.type
_entity_poly.pdbx_seq_one_letter_code
_entity_poly.pdbx_strand_id
1 'polypeptide(L)' 'MTKNGNRSLRTLIIHGAQSVMRCVKKRDDSLSIWLQRLEARQGFLKTTVALANKLTRIIWRALTDGIDFNMQKAAAMN' A
#
# COMPACT_ATOMS: atom_id res chain seq x y z
N MET A 1 23.51 0.49 -8.59
CA MET A 1 22.05 0.39 -8.32
C MET A 1 21.35 0.03 -9.61
N THR A 2 20.52 -1.02 -9.64
CA THR A 2 19.84 -1.47 -10.86
C THR A 2 18.82 -0.44 -11.34
N LYS A 3 18.77 -0.20 -12.66
CA LYS A 3 17.92 0.79 -13.35
C LYS A 3 16.41 0.67 -13.05
N ASN A 4 15.96 -0.49 -12.55
CA ASN A 4 14.57 -0.80 -12.21
C ASN A 4 14.30 -0.95 -10.70
N GLY A 5 15.24 -0.57 -9.84
CA GLY A 5 15.17 -0.83 -8.40
C GLY A 5 15.38 -2.32 -8.05
N ASN A 6 15.06 -2.70 -6.82
CA ASN A 6 15.24 -4.07 -6.30
C ASN A 6 13.96 -4.91 -6.52
N ARG A 7 14.06 -5.96 -7.34
CA ARG A 7 12.94 -6.87 -7.66
C ARG A 7 12.35 -7.53 -6.40
N SER A 8 13.20 -7.95 -5.46
CA SER A 8 12.78 -8.62 -4.23
C SER A 8 11.94 -7.70 -3.35
N LEU A 9 12.30 -6.42 -3.26
CA LEU A 9 11.50 -5.42 -2.52
C LEU A 9 10.11 -5.26 -3.13
N ARG A 10 10.02 -5.14 -4.46
CA ARG A 10 8.72 -5.04 -5.14
C ARG A 10 7.85 -6.28 -4.88
N THR A 11 8.44 -7.47 -4.95
CA THR A 11 7.73 -8.72 -4.67
C THR A 11 7.20 -8.77 -3.23
N LEU A 12 8.01 -8.34 -2.26
CA LEU A 12 7.61 -8.33 -0.84
C LEU A 12 6.48 -7.33 -0.59
N ILE A 13 6.54 -6.14 -1.19
CA ILE A 13 5.49 -5.13 -1.05
C ILE A 13 4.16 -5.62 -1.64
N ILE A 14 4.19 -6.30 -2.78
CA ILE A 14 2.96 -6.88 -3.39
C ILE A 14 2.36 -7.96 -2.48
N HIS A 15 3.18 -8.86 -1.94
CA HIS A 15 2.70 -9.87 -0.98
C HIS A 15 2.11 -9.23 0.29
N GLY A 16 2.75 -8.19 0.81
CA GLY A 16 2.22 -7.41 1.93
C GLY A 16 0.86 -6.79 1.61
N ALA A 17 0.72 -6.19 0.42
CA ALA A 17 -0.55 -5.65 -0.06
C ALA A 17 -1.64 -6.73 -0.20
N GLN A 18 -1.29 -7.91 -0.71
CA GLN A 18 -2.24 -9.04 -0.79
C GLN A 18 -2.71 -9.49 0.60
N SER A 19 -1.81 -9.54 1.58
CA SER A 19 -2.17 -9.87 2.96
C SER A 19 -3.16 -8.86 3.54
N VAL A 20 -2.90 -7.56 3.35
CA VAL A 20 -3.82 -6.49 3.78
C VAL A 20 -5.18 -6.60 3.09
N MET A 21 -5.20 -6.82 1.78
CA MET A 21 -6.44 -6.98 1.00
C MET A 21 -7.29 -8.17 1.48
N ARG A 22 -6.67 -9.24 2.01
CA ARG A 22 -7.42 -10.38 2.61
C ARG A 22 -8.10 -10.00 3.93
N CYS A 23 -7.53 -9.06 4.69
CA CYS A 23 -8.09 -8.59 5.96
C CYS A 23 -9.05 -7.40 5.80
N VAL A 24 -9.07 -6.76 4.64
CA VAL A 24 -9.79 -5.48 4.42
C VAL A 24 -11.30 -5.58 4.61
N LYS A 25 -11.89 -6.75 4.35
CA LYS A 25 -13.34 -7.00 4.48
C LYS A 25 -13.82 -7.06 5.93
N LYS A 26 -12.90 -7.18 6.90
CA LYS A 26 -13.18 -7.28 8.34
C LYS A 26 -12.80 -6.03 9.11
N ARG A 27 -12.50 -4.92 8.41
CA ARG A 27 -11.99 -3.68 8.99
C ARG A 27 -12.78 -2.49 8.46
N ASP A 28 -13.09 -1.55 9.35
CA ASP A 28 -13.83 -0.31 9.03
C ASP A 28 -12.96 0.96 9.05
N ASP A 29 -11.64 0.79 9.00
CA ASP A 29 -10.70 1.90 8.90
C ASP A 29 -10.85 2.66 7.56
N SER A 30 -10.51 3.96 7.55
CA SER A 30 -10.58 4.80 6.33
C SER A 30 -9.82 4.20 5.13
N LEU A 31 -8.68 3.55 5.38
CA LEU A 31 -7.93 2.82 4.36
C LEU A 31 -8.73 1.63 3.81
N SER A 32 -9.36 0.86 4.70
CA SER A 32 -10.16 -0.30 4.33
C SER A 32 -11.37 0.11 3.49
N ILE A 33 -12.06 1.19 3.88
CA ILE A 33 -13.17 1.77 3.10
C ILE A 33 -12.70 2.19 1.71
N TRP A 34 -11.55 2.88 1.60
CA TRP A 34 -10.99 3.28 0.31
C TRP A 34 -10.65 2.07 -0.57
N LEU A 35 -10.04 1.04 0.01
CA LEU A 35 -9.68 -0.19 -0.69
C LEU A 35 -10.92 -0.96 -1.16
N GLN A 36 -11.94 -1.12 -0.32
CA GLN A 36 -13.19 -1.79 -0.70
C GLN A 36 -13.90 -1.04 -1.84
N ARG A 37 -13.95 0.30 -1.78
CA ARG A 37 -14.49 1.13 -2.87
C ARG A 37 -13.69 1.01 -4.16
N LEU A 38 -12.37 0.91 -4.07
CA LEU A 38 -11.51 0.73 -5.24
C LEU A 38 -11.64 -0.68 -5.83
N GLU A 39 -11.73 -1.71 -4.98
CA GLU A 39 -11.98 -3.10 -5.36
C GLU A 39 -13.30 -3.23 -6.11
N ALA A 40 -14.37 -2.61 -5.61
CA ALA A 40 -15.67 -2.61 -6.27
C ALA A 40 -15.63 -2.00 -7.69
N ARG A 41 -14.74 -1.02 -7.95
CA ARG A 41 -14.63 -0.36 -9.27
C ARG A 41 -13.65 -1.02 -10.23
N GLN A 42 -12.57 -1.60 -9.72
CA GLN A 42 -11.40 -2.00 -10.53
C GLN A 42 -11.01 -3.47 -10.38
N GLY A 43 -11.57 -4.17 -9.40
CA GLY A 43 -11.25 -5.55 -9.09
C GLY A 43 -10.04 -5.74 -8.17
N PHE A 44 -9.93 -6.95 -7.62
CA PHE A 44 -8.96 -7.31 -6.57
C PHE A 44 -7.50 -7.09 -6.96
N LEU A 45 -7.10 -7.52 -8.16
CA LEU A 45 -5.70 -7.45 -8.61
C LEU A 45 -5.24 -6.00 -8.82
N LYS A 46 -6.06 -5.17 -9.48
CA LYS A 46 -5.75 -3.74 -9.69
C LYS A 46 -5.67 -3.00 -8.36
N THR A 47 -6.57 -3.31 -7.44
CA THR A 47 -6.59 -2.71 -6.09
C THR A 47 -5.35 -3.10 -5.28
N THR A 48 -4.94 -4.37 -5.35
CA THR A 48 -3.70 -4.85 -4.72
C THR A 48 -2.47 -4.09 -5.23
N VAL A 49 -2.36 -3.90 -6.55
CA VAL A 49 -1.23 -3.16 -7.15
C VAL A 49 -1.27 -1.67 -6.76
N ALA A 50 -2.46 -1.07 -6.72
CA ALA A 50 -2.63 0.31 -6.27
C ALA A 50 -2.20 0.49 -4.80
N LEU A 51 -2.58 -0.45 -3.93
CA LEU A 51 -2.14 -0.48 -2.53
C LEU A 51 -0.62 -0.63 -2.43
N ALA A 52 -0.02 -1.56 -3.18
CA ALA A 52 1.43 -1.73 -3.21
C ALA A 52 2.16 -0.45 -3.65
N ASN A 53 1.64 0.25 -4.66
CA ASN A 53 2.18 1.54 -5.08
C ASN A 53 2.06 2.62 -3.99
N LYS A 54 0.92 2.68 -3.29
CA LYS A 54 0.73 3.60 -2.14
C LYS A 54 1.75 3.32 -1.03
N LEU A 55 1.90 2.05 -0.65
CA LEU A 55 2.89 1.62 0.36
C LEU A 55 4.31 1.97 -0.06
N THR A 56 4.66 1.76 -1.33
CA THR A 56 5.99 2.08 -1.86
C THR A 56 6.31 3.56 -1.73
N ARG A 57 5.35 4.45 -2.03
CA ARG A 57 5.52 5.91 -1.86
C ARG A 57 5.68 6.32 -0.39
N ILE A 58 4.96 5.67 0.52
CA ILE A 58 5.10 5.91 1.97
C ILE A 58 6.48 5.48 2.45
N ILE A 59 6.92 4.27 2.08
CA ILE A 59 8.25 3.76 2.42
C ILE A 59 9.33 4.68 1.86
N TRP A 60 9.20 5.10 0.60
CA TRP A 60 10.15 6.02 -0.02
C TRP A 60 10.27 7.32 0.77
N ARG A 61 9.15 7.98 1.09
CA ARG A 61 9.16 9.22 1.89
C ARG A 61 9.75 9.00 3.29
N ALA A 62 9.41 7.90 3.96
CA ALA A 62 9.99 7.59 5.27
C ALA A 62 11.52 7.41 5.19
N LEU A 63 12.01 6.74 4.14
CA LEU A 63 13.44 6.53 3.92
C LEU A 63 14.18 7.80 3.48
N THR A 64 13.58 8.65 2.65
CA THR A 64 14.23 9.85 2.13
C THR A 64 14.20 11.02 3.08
N ASP A 65 13.10 11.19 3.81
CA ASP A 65 12.87 12.39 4.62
C ASP A 65 13.44 12.21 6.05
N GLY A 66 13.91 11.00 6.40
CA GLY A 66 14.39 10.67 7.75
C GLY A 66 13.31 10.78 8.83
N ILE A 67 12.04 10.81 8.42
CA ILE A 67 10.89 10.97 9.32
C ILE A 67 10.47 9.58 9.81
N ASP A 68 10.28 9.45 11.12
CA ASP A 68 9.69 8.26 11.72
C ASP A 68 8.34 7.90 11.08
N PHE A 69 8.13 6.60 10.85
CA PHE A 69 6.90 6.11 10.27
C PHE A 69 5.70 6.46 11.18
N ASN A 70 4.87 7.41 10.73
CA ASN A 70 3.64 7.79 11.42
C ASN A 70 2.42 7.12 10.77
N MET A 71 1.79 6.19 11.50
CA MET A 71 0.65 5.40 11.03
C MET A 71 -0.58 6.26 10.69
N GLN A 72 -0.81 7.36 11.42
CA GLN A 72 -1.93 8.27 11.14
C GLN A 72 -1.72 9.03 9.82
N LYS A 73 -0.50 9.53 9.55
CA LYS A 73 -0.19 10.18 8.26
C LYS A 73 -0.25 9.20 7.09
N ALA A 74 0.20 7.97 7.27
CA ALA A 74 0.14 6.93 6.24
C ALA A 74 -1.31 6.57 5.83
N ALA A 75 -2.23 6.57 6.81
CA ALA A 75 -3.65 6.31 6.59
C ALA A 75 -4.42 7.53 6.04
N ALA A 76 -4.05 8.75 6.44
CA ALA A 76 -4.83 9.97 6.20
C ALA A 76 -4.62 10.67 4.84
N MET A 77 -3.79 10.15 3.94
CA MET A 77 -3.54 10.83 2.65
C MET A 77 -4.71 10.64 1.68
N ASN A 78 -5.57 11.68 1.60
CA ASN A 78 -6.64 11.93 0.62
C ASN A 78 -6.05 12.41 -0.71
#